data_AF-A0A6V7XXL0-F1
#
_entry.id   AF-A0A6V7XXL0-F1
#
_cell.length_a   1.000
_cell.length_b   1.000
_cell.length_c   1.000
_cell.angle_alpha   90.00
_cell.angle_beta   90.00
_cell.angle_gamma   90.00
#
_symmetry.space_group_name_H-M   'P 1'
#
loop_
_entity.id
_entity.type
_entity.pdbx_description
1 polymer ?
#
loop_
_entity_poly.entity_id
_entity_poly.type
_entity_poly.pdbx_seq_one_letter_code
_entity_poly.pdbx_strand_id
1 'polypeptide(L)'
;MNPENQQLNNYFYNQHQSSPYLYSRQVLVPATSIYDFYSLFNIGSGAFAQVYKGYELVKLMPAKYREVALKRINLAAITDPAIYKTTINEVRIFTNLNHQNIVKCFRSFEEISRYSQNKYLVLVLEYVNGGDLQSLIQVIKKD
;
A
#
# COMPACT_ATOMS: atom_id res chain seq x y z
N MET A 1 1.85 -5.01 -24.76
CA MET A 1 2.30 -3.75 -24.13
C MET A 1 1.75 -2.62 -25.01
N ASN A 2 0.90 -1.73 -24.48
CA ASN A 2 0.19 -0.73 -25.31
C ASN A 2 1.20 0.27 -25.95
N PRO A 3 1.26 0.38 -27.29
CA PRO A 3 2.14 1.32 -28.00
C PRO A 3 1.98 2.79 -27.57
N GLU A 4 0.76 3.20 -27.15
CA GLU A 4 0.48 4.58 -26.74
C GLU A 4 1.24 5.00 -25.48
N ASN A 5 1.47 4.06 -24.55
CA ASN A 5 2.22 4.32 -23.32
C ASN A 5 3.72 4.53 -23.57
N GLN A 6 4.27 3.90 -24.62
CA GLN A 6 5.64 4.15 -25.04
C GLN A 6 5.79 5.50 -25.73
N GLN A 7 4.79 5.94 -26.49
CA GLN A 7 4.80 7.24 -27.15
C GLN A 7 4.69 8.40 -26.16
N LEU A 8 3.83 8.30 -25.14
CA LEU A 8 3.76 9.27 -24.05
C LEU A 8 5.09 9.36 -23.29
N ASN A 9 5.69 8.23 -22.90
CA ASN A 9 6.97 8.23 -22.19
C ASN A 9 8.10 8.86 -23.02
N ASN A 10 8.16 8.58 -24.32
CA ASN A 10 9.17 9.16 -25.20
C ASN A 10 8.96 10.66 -25.44
N TYR A 11 7.71 11.14 -25.44
CA TYR A 11 7.41 12.57 -25.53
C TYR A 11 7.87 13.34 -24.29
N PHE A 12 7.67 12.77 -23.09
CA PHE A 12 8.13 13.39 -21.84
C PHE A 12 9.67 13.37 -21.70
N TYR A 13 10.34 12.34 -22.20
CA TYR A 13 11.79 12.18 -22.08
C TYR A 13 12.58 13.18 -22.94
N ASN A 14 12.06 13.53 -24.13
CA ASN A 14 12.78 14.34 -25.11
C ASN A 14 12.66 15.86 -24.91
N GLN A 15 11.76 16.34 -24.05
CA GLN A 15 11.54 17.77 -23.82
C GLN A 15 12.44 18.39 -22.71
N HIS A 16 13.25 17.61 -21.98
CA HIS A 16 13.92 18.08 -20.77
C HIS A 16 15.40 17.66 -20.65
N GLN A 17 16.22 17.87 -21.67
CA GLN A 17 17.66 17.59 -21.61
C GLN A 17 18.56 18.72 -21.06
N SER A 18 18.02 19.80 -20.52
CA SER A 18 18.87 20.85 -19.93
C SER A 18 18.15 21.66 -18.86
N SER A 19 18.10 21.15 -17.62
CA SER A 19 17.76 21.96 -16.46
C SER A 19 18.28 21.33 -15.15
N PRO A 20 19.12 22.01 -14.36
CA PRO A 20 19.64 21.51 -13.08
C PRO A 20 18.55 21.42 -11.98
N TYR A 21 17.32 21.80 -12.27
CA TYR A 21 16.19 21.83 -11.32
C TYR A 21 15.44 20.50 -11.20
N LEU A 22 15.98 19.38 -11.69
CA LEU A 22 15.31 18.07 -11.68
C LEU A 22 15.11 17.46 -10.27
N TYR A 23 15.64 18.05 -9.20
CA TYR A 23 15.45 17.54 -7.84
C TYR A 23 14.12 17.95 -7.19
N SER A 24 13.37 18.92 -7.74
CA SER A 24 12.20 19.50 -7.04
C SER A 24 10.84 19.15 -7.63
N ARG A 25 10.75 18.33 -8.67
CA ARG A 25 9.45 18.00 -9.31
C ARG A 25 9.23 16.52 -9.52
N GLN A 26 9.34 15.74 -8.44
CA GLN A 26 8.77 14.40 -8.44
C GLN A 26 7.24 14.52 -8.42
N VAL A 27 6.62 14.45 -9.59
CA VAL A 27 5.19 14.16 -9.76
C VAL A 27 4.81 13.07 -8.74
N LEU A 28 3.76 13.31 -7.94
CA LEU A 28 3.24 12.33 -6.99
C LEU A 28 2.58 11.20 -7.80
N VAL A 29 3.40 10.29 -8.33
CA VAL A 29 2.91 9.04 -8.87
C VAL A 29 2.26 8.31 -7.69
N PRO A 30 0.96 7.95 -7.77
CA PRO A 30 0.34 7.12 -6.75
C PRO A 30 1.21 5.88 -6.53
N ALA A 31 1.45 5.49 -5.27
CA ALA A 31 2.29 4.32 -5.03
C ALA A 31 1.73 3.12 -5.79
N THR A 32 2.61 2.47 -6.54
CA THR A 32 2.29 1.29 -7.36
C THR A 32 2.94 0.04 -6.80
N SER A 33 3.81 0.20 -5.80
CA SER A 33 4.38 -0.92 -5.08
C SER A 33 4.62 -0.62 -3.60
N ILE A 34 4.66 -1.67 -2.77
CA ILE A 34 5.10 -1.56 -1.37
C ILE A 34 6.50 -0.95 -1.24
N TYR A 35 7.35 -1.08 -2.25
CA TYR A 35 8.71 -0.53 -2.24
C TYR A 35 8.78 0.98 -2.44
N ASP A 36 7.65 1.64 -2.69
CA ASP A 36 7.53 3.10 -2.68
C ASP A 36 7.45 3.65 -1.23
N PHE A 37 7.45 2.78 -0.23
CA PHE A 37 7.43 3.09 1.20
C PHE A 37 8.78 2.79 1.86
N TYR A 38 9.13 3.56 2.89
CA TYR A 38 10.41 3.44 3.59
C TYR A 38 10.31 2.52 4.81
N SER A 39 11.44 1.89 5.13
CA SER A 39 11.66 1.06 6.33
C SER A 39 10.53 0.05 6.57
N LEU A 40 10.33 -0.85 5.62
CA LEU A 40 9.33 -1.90 5.73
C LEU A 40 9.74 -2.98 6.74
N PHE A 41 8.90 -3.21 7.74
CA PHE A 41 9.03 -4.29 8.71
C PHE A 41 7.81 -5.18 8.68
N ASN A 42 7.97 -6.50 8.48
CA ASN A 42 6.83 -7.41 8.61
C ASN A 42 6.37 -7.46 10.07
N ILE A 43 5.12 -7.11 10.33
CA ILE A 43 4.51 -7.09 11.67
C ILE A 43 3.39 -8.12 11.82
N GLY A 44 3.10 -8.87 10.77
CA GLY A 44 2.02 -9.85 10.79
C GLY A 44 1.98 -10.65 9.49
N SER A 45 1.66 -11.94 9.63
CA SER A 45 1.45 -12.86 8.51
C SER A 45 0.22 -13.69 8.79
N GLY A 46 -0.69 -13.73 7.83
CA GLY A 46 -1.87 -14.60 7.82
C GLY A 46 -1.91 -15.43 6.54
N ALA A 47 -2.92 -16.29 6.40
CA ALA A 47 -3.05 -17.22 5.28
C ALA A 47 -2.98 -16.57 3.90
N PHE A 48 -3.59 -15.38 3.75
CA PHE A 48 -3.70 -14.69 2.46
C PHE A 48 -3.02 -13.32 2.43
N ALA A 49 -2.47 -12.85 3.55
CA ALA A 49 -1.96 -11.50 3.65
C ALA A 49 -0.74 -11.38 4.54
N GLN A 50 0.17 -10.50 4.14
CA GLN A 50 1.28 -10.03 4.95
C GLN A 50 1.01 -8.57 5.34
N VAL A 51 1.38 -8.20 6.55
CA VAL A 51 1.25 -6.82 7.04
C VAL A 51 2.64 -6.27 7.30
N TYR A 52 2.94 -5.14 6.69
CA TYR A 52 4.20 -4.43 6.89
C TYR A 52 3.94 -3.10 7.57
N LYS A 53 4.71 -2.77 8.60
CA LYS A 53 4.88 -1.40 9.06
C LYS A 53 5.81 -0.66 8.11
N GLY A 54 5.54 0.60 7.82
CA GLY A 54 6.42 1.42 7.00
C GLY A 54 6.09 2.90 7.08
N TYR A 55 6.76 3.69 6.24
CA TYR A 55 6.65 5.14 6.22
C TYR A 55 6.33 5.65 4.81
N GLU A 56 5.24 6.39 4.68
CA GLU A 56 4.86 7.06 3.45
C GLU A 56 5.49 8.46 3.37
N LEU A 57 6.01 8.81 2.19
CA LEU A 57 6.46 10.18 1.88
C LEU A 57 5.27 11.09 1.57
N VAL A 58 4.84 11.90 2.53
CA VAL A 58 3.78 12.91 2.31
C VAL A 58 4.43 14.22 1.81
N LYS A 59 4.39 14.48 0.49
CA LYS A 59 5.01 15.69 -0.10
C LYS A 59 4.36 17.02 0.27
N LEU A 60 3.13 17.02 0.79
CA LEU A 60 2.38 18.24 1.07
C LEU A 60 2.62 18.82 2.47
N MET A 61 3.48 18.20 3.27
CA MET A 61 3.96 18.79 4.52
C MET A 61 5.49 18.81 4.54
N PRO A 62 6.13 19.94 4.91
CA PRO A 62 7.56 19.96 5.10
C PRO A 62 7.90 19.06 6.29
N ALA A 63 8.54 17.92 6.01
CA ALA A 63 9.30 17.08 6.95
C ALA A 63 8.61 15.95 7.77
N LYS A 64 7.39 15.46 7.45
CA LYS A 64 6.84 14.27 8.14
C LYS A 64 6.51 13.10 7.24
N TYR A 65 7.18 11.99 7.49
CA TYR A 65 6.76 10.66 7.06
C TYR A 65 5.49 10.26 7.82
N ARG A 66 4.46 9.79 7.13
CA ARG A 66 3.29 9.18 7.78
C ARG A 66 3.60 7.71 8.02
N GLU A 67 3.57 7.29 9.29
CA GLU A 67 3.65 5.87 9.65
C GLU A 67 2.36 5.16 9.19
N VAL A 68 2.53 4.01 8.53
CA VAL A 68 1.43 3.24 7.91
C VAL A 68 1.61 1.75 8.14
N ALA A 69 0.49 1.03 8.10
CA ALA A 69 0.46 -0.42 7.94
C ALA A 69 0.05 -0.76 6.50
N LEU A 70 0.84 -1.58 5.82
CA LEU A 70 0.57 -2.08 4.47
C LEU A 70 0.06 -3.52 4.58
N LYS A 71 -1.25 -3.73 4.40
CA LYS A 71 -1.82 -5.07 4.31
C LYS A 71 -1.79 -5.51 2.86
N ARG A 72 -0.90 -6.46 2.55
CA ARG A 72 -0.60 -6.99 1.23
C ARG A 72 -1.27 -8.34 1.04
N ILE A 73 -2.38 -8.37 0.29
CA ILE A 73 -3.21 -9.55 0.04
C ILE A 73 -2.76 -10.23 -1.26
N ASN A 74 -2.43 -11.51 -1.21
CA ASN A 74 -2.04 -12.30 -2.38
C ASN A 74 -3.28 -12.71 -3.18
N LEU A 75 -3.67 -11.92 -4.18
CA LEU A 75 -4.83 -12.23 -5.02
C LEU A 75 -4.62 -13.51 -5.84
N ALA A 76 -3.38 -13.83 -6.20
CA ALA A 76 -3.06 -15.05 -6.94
C ALA A 76 -3.30 -16.34 -6.11
N ALA A 77 -3.33 -16.24 -4.78
CA ALA A 77 -3.69 -17.36 -3.90
C ALA A 77 -5.21 -17.55 -3.75
N ILE A 78 -6.03 -16.62 -4.25
CA ILE A 78 -7.48 -16.70 -4.20
C ILE A 78 -7.97 -17.31 -5.51
N THR A 79 -8.19 -18.62 -5.51
CA THR A 79 -8.63 -19.37 -6.71
C THR A 79 -10.15 -19.35 -6.90
N ASP A 80 -10.90 -19.13 -5.82
CA ASP A 80 -12.37 -19.05 -5.88
C ASP A 80 -12.81 -17.65 -6.35
N PRO A 81 -13.51 -17.53 -7.49
CA PRO A 81 -13.99 -16.26 -8.01
C PRO A 81 -14.97 -15.53 -7.07
N ALA A 82 -15.75 -16.26 -6.27
CA ALA A 82 -16.66 -15.68 -5.30
C ALA A 82 -15.86 -14.99 -4.18
N ILE A 83 -14.84 -15.66 -3.64
CA ILE A 83 -13.93 -15.09 -2.62
C ILE A 83 -13.15 -13.90 -3.18
N TYR A 84 -12.71 -13.97 -4.44
CA TYR A 84 -12.07 -12.83 -5.10
C TYR A 84 -13.01 -11.63 -5.14
N LYS A 85 -14.25 -11.82 -5.63
CA LYS A 85 -15.24 -10.75 -5.74
C LYS A 85 -15.60 -10.14 -4.38
N THR A 86 -15.80 -10.96 -3.35
CA THR A 86 -16.07 -10.47 -2.00
C THR A 86 -14.89 -9.68 -1.46
N THR A 87 -13.66 -10.17 -1.63
CA THR A 87 -12.42 -9.46 -1.23
C THR A 87 -12.34 -8.07 -1.86
N ILE A 88 -12.57 -7.94 -3.17
CA ILE A 88 -12.55 -6.62 -3.84
C ILE A 88 -13.66 -5.71 -3.30
N ASN A 89 -14.86 -6.25 -3.09
CA ASN A 89 -15.97 -5.47 -2.55
C ASN A 89 -15.72 -5.00 -1.10
N GLU A 90 -15.14 -5.85 -0.26
CA GLU A 90 -14.76 -5.50 1.11
C GLU A 90 -13.75 -4.36 1.14
N VAL A 91 -12.70 -4.42 0.31
CA VAL A 91 -11.70 -3.34 0.22
C VAL A 91 -12.34 -2.04 -0.26
N ARG A 92 -13.26 -2.12 -1.24
CA ARG A 92 -14.02 -0.95 -1.71
C ARG A 92 -14.83 -0.32 -0.58
N ILE A 93 -15.57 -1.11 0.20
CA ILE A 93 -16.34 -0.61 1.34
C ILE A 93 -15.39 0.00 2.38
N PHE A 94 -14.34 -0.73 2.75
CA PHE A 94 -13.42 -0.32 3.80
C PHE A 94 -12.70 0.99 3.50
N THR A 95 -12.31 1.21 2.23
CA THR A 95 -11.64 2.46 1.79
C THR A 95 -12.55 3.69 1.95
N ASN A 96 -13.87 3.52 1.98
CA ASN A 96 -14.82 4.61 2.16
C ASN A 96 -15.20 4.85 3.63
N LEU A 97 -14.78 4.00 4.56
CA LEU A 97 -15.07 4.21 5.99
C LEU A 97 -14.22 5.36 6.56
N ASN A 98 -14.85 6.20 7.37
CA ASN A 98 -14.19 7.33 8.04
C ASN A 98 -14.82 7.58 9.42
N HIS A 99 -14.28 6.94 10.44
CA HIS A 99 -14.77 7.06 11.81
C HIS A 99 -13.63 6.86 12.80
N GLN A 100 -13.63 7.60 13.92
CA GLN A 100 -12.54 7.59 14.91
C GLN A 100 -12.24 6.21 15.53
N ASN A 101 -13.25 5.34 15.60
CA ASN A 101 -13.14 3.98 16.17
C ASN A 101 -13.00 2.87 15.10
N ILE A 102 -12.70 3.24 13.86
CA ILE A 102 -12.45 2.30 12.76
C ILE A 102 -11.09 2.67 12.18
N VAL A 103 -10.17 1.70 12.14
CA VAL A 103 -8.83 1.89 11.55
C VAL A 103 -8.96 2.50 10.16
N LYS A 104 -8.32 3.65 9.94
CA LYS A 104 -8.46 4.35 8.66
C LYS A 104 -7.77 3.57 7.54
N CYS A 105 -8.52 3.19 6.51
CA CYS A 105 -7.95 2.85 5.21
C CYS A 105 -7.76 4.15 4.41
N PHE A 106 -6.51 4.53 4.15
CA PHE A 106 -6.21 5.75 3.40
C PHE A 106 -6.46 5.58 1.90
N ARG A 107 -6.05 4.43 1.35
CA ARG A 107 -6.17 4.05 -0.06
C ARG A 107 -5.80 2.58 -0.26
N SER A 108 -6.08 2.06 -1.46
CA SER A 108 -5.58 0.77 -1.92
C SER A 108 -4.99 0.87 -3.32
N PHE A 109 -4.13 -0.08 -3.68
CA PHE A 109 -3.57 -0.22 -5.03
C PHE A 109 -3.26 -1.69 -5.34
N GLU A 110 -3.28 -2.04 -6.62
CA GLU A 110 -2.79 -3.34 -7.07
C GLU A 110 -1.30 -3.25 -7.40
N GLU A 111 -0.57 -4.33 -7.13
CA GLU A 111 0.82 -4.46 -7.57
C GLU A 111 1.09 -5.87 -8.13
N ILE A 112 2.09 -5.99 -8.99
CA ILE A 112 2.68 -7.27 -9.39
C ILE A 112 4.03 -7.41 -8.68
N SER A 113 4.21 -8.49 -7.95
CA SER A 113 5.46 -8.76 -7.24
C SER A 113 6.62 -8.94 -8.20
N ARG A 114 7.67 -8.14 -8.04
CA ARG A 114 8.90 -8.25 -8.86
C ARG A 114 9.59 -9.62 -8.74
N TYR A 115 9.39 -10.33 -7.63
CA TYR A 115 10.05 -11.62 -7.35
C TYR A 115 9.21 -12.82 -7.77
N SER A 116 7.91 -12.81 -7.44
CA SER A 116 7.02 -13.96 -7.67
C SER A 116 6.12 -13.80 -8.89
N GLN A 117 6.03 -12.60 -9.48
CA GLN A 117 5.06 -12.25 -10.54
C GLN A 117 3.59 -12.42 -10.13
N ASN A 118 3.31 -12.70 -8.86
CA ASN A 118 1.95 -12.78 -8.34
C ASN A 118 1.32 -11.39 -8.24
N LYS A 119 0.01 -11.34 -8.47
CA LYS A 119 -0.82 -10.16 -8.28
C LYS A 119 -1.18 -9.99 -6.81
N TYR A 120 -1.04 -8.78 -6.29
CA TYR A 120 -1.40 -8.41 -4.93
C TYR A 120 -2.34 -7.19 -4.92
N LEU A 121 -3.19 -7.14 -3.90
CA LEU A 121 -3.93 -5.95 -3.50
C LEU A 121 -3.33 -5.43 -2.21
N VAL A 122 -2.90 -4.17 -2.19
CA VAL A 122 -2.28 -3.53 -1.03
C VAL A 122 -3.21 -2.48 -0.48
N LEU A 123 -3.49 -2.55 0.82
CA LEU A 123 -4.17 -1.50 1.56
C LEU A 123 -3.14 -0.68 2.33
N VAL A 124 -3.24 0.64 2.23
CA VAL A 124 -2.47 1.59 3.02
C VAL A 124 -3.33 2.04 4.19
N LEU A 125 -2.98 1.57 5.38
CA LEU A 125 -3.77 1.72 6.59
C LEU A 125 -3.08 2.64 7.58
N GLU A 126 -3.87 3.24 8.46
CA GLU A 126 -3.40 3.77 9.73
C GLU A 126 -2.65 2.67 10.50
N TYR A 127 -1.47 3.02 11.01
CA TYR A 127 -0.74 2.15 11.90
C TYR A 127 -1.21 2.35 13.35
N VAL A 128 -1.60 1.25 14.00
CA VAL A 128 -2.01 1.23 15.41
C VAL A 128 -0.98 0.43 16.20
N ASN A 129 -0.23 1.09 17.07
CA ASN A 129 0.89 0.48 17.80
C ASN A 129 0.47 -0.41 18.99
N GLY A 130 -0.83 -0.45 19.33
CA GLY A 130 -1.34 -1.20 20.49
C GLY A 130 -1.49 -2.71 20.30
N GLY A 131 -1.27 -3.23 19.09
CA GLY A 131 -1.57 -4.62 18.75
C GLY A 131 -3.07 -4.90 18.67
N ASP A 132 -3.45 -6.17 18.67
CA ASP A 132 -4.84 -6.62 18.62
C ASP A 132 -5.39 -6.97 20.02
N LEU A 133 -6.72 -6.96 20.13
CA LEU A 133 -7.42 -7.23 21.39
C LEU A 133 -7.18 -8.66 21.92
N GLN A 134 -7.01 -9.65 21.05
CA GLN A 134 -6.76 -11.03 21.48
C GLN A 134 -5.40 -11.11 22.18
N SER A 135 -4.37 -10.49 21.61
CA SER A 135 -3.05 -10.39 22.23
C SER A 135 -3.11 -9.70 23.58
N LEU A 136 -3.86 -8.59 23.70
CA LEU A 136 -4.05 -7.89 24.97
C LEU A 136 -4.72 -8.78 26.04
N ILE A 137 -5.79 -9.47 25.68
CA ILE A 137 -6.51 -10.38 26.60
C ILE A 137 -5.58 -11.52 27.07
N GLN A 138 -4.73 -12.05 26.19
CA GLN A 138 -3.79 -13.12 26.54
C GLN A 138 -2.70 -12.66 27.52
N VAL A 139 -2.29 -11.39 27.44
CA VAL A 139 -1.35 -10.81 28.41
C VAL A 139 -2.03 -10.70 29.78
N ILE A 140 -3.23 -10.12 29.83
CA ILE A 140 -3.96 -9.88 31.09
C ILE A 140 -4.30 -11.19 31.83
N LYS A 141 -4.63 -12.27 31.10
CA LYS A 141 -4.96 -13.57 31.72
C LYS A 141 -3.75 -14.27 32.39
N LYS A 142 -2.53 -13.78 32.19
CA LYS A 142 -1.32 -14.37 32.77
C LYS A 142 -0.94 -13.76 34.13
N ASP A 143 -1.57 -12.65 34.50
CA ASP A 143 -1.47 -12.00 35.81
C ASP A 143 -2.64 -12.44 36.71
#